data_AF-A0A101GC94-F1
#
_entry.id   AF-A0A101GC94-F1
#
_cell.length_a   1.000
_cell.length_b   1.000
_cell.length_c   1.000
_cell.angle_alpha   90.00
_cell.angle_beta   90.00
_cell.angle_gamma   90.00
#
_symmetry.space_group_name_H-M   'P 1'
#
loop_
_entity.id
_entity.type
_entity.pdbx_description
1 polymer ?
#
loop_
_entity_poly.entity_id
_entity_poly.type
_entity_poly.pdbx_seq_one_letter_code
_entity_poly.pdbx_strand_id
1 'polypeptide(L)'
;LSLQPPAGTTILRFNQTEAKLRLDMERENLNTTRQAMYELLLNPYLIQINEPNITTLPYRPHRGTIRIEVSYQLHPDLLEELTDILPFQQIDTRDDNYSYLTFQANYSDIPFQLQRDIQLGHYRTIPVVELTDEQGRIIHTFIDGQYLDLREINQHDGLSLLDHFKPLLIMTSSRSDIQLYIKQAPYVGVYELELPVSILESLAEVRVRFYPILDLYERY
;
A
#
# COMPACT_ATOMS: atom_id res chain seq x y z
N LEU A 1 21.85 -44.69 -11.56
CA LEU A 1 21.40 -46.08 -11.28
C LEU A 1 20.10 -46.02 -10.48
N SER A 2 18.94 -46.17 -11.12
CA SER A 2 17.68 -46.34 -10.40
C SER A 2 17.55 -47.81 -9.98
N LEU A 3 17.62 -48.09 -8.68
CA LEU A 3 17.38 -49.42 -8.16
C LEU A 3 15.91 -49.78 -8.45
N GLN A 4 15.69 -50.84 -9.23
CA GLN A 4 14.35 -51.39 -9.40
C GLN A 4 13.92 -52.05 -8.09
N PRO A 5 12.68 -51.83 -7.64
CA PRO A 5 12.20 -52.42 -6.40
C PRO A 5 12.07 -53.95 -6.49
N PRO A 6 12.11 -54.67 -5.37
CA PRO A 6 11.97 -56.12 -5.33
C PRO A 6 10.67 -56.60 -5.98
N ALA A 7 10.68 -57.79 -6.57
CA ALA A 7 9.49 -58.44 -7.12
C ALA A 7 8.38 -58.57 -6.07
N GLY A 8 7.14 -58.19 -6.44
CA GLY A 8 5.99 -58.14 -5.52
C GLY A 8 5.81 -56.81 -4.77
N THR A 9 6.67 -55.81 -5.02
CA THR A 9 6.53 -54.48 -4.41
C THR A 9 5.63 -53.57 -5.25
N THR A 10 4.53 -53.10 -4.65
CA THR A 10 3.71 -52.03 -5.22
C THR A 10 4.20 -50.69 -4.70
N ILE A 11 4.55 -49.76 -5.59
CA ILE A 11 4.97 -48.40 -5.23
C ILE A 11 3.85 -47.43 -5.57
N LEU A 12 3.29 -46.77 -4.55
CA LEU A 12 2.50 -45.56 -4.74
C LEU A 12 3.43 -44.35 -4.67
N ARG A 13 3.59 -43.64 -5.78
CA ARG A 13 4.38 -42.41 -5.81
C ARG A 13 3.48 -41.24 -5.44
N PHE A 14 3.73 -40.62 -4.30
CA PHE A 14 2.88 -39.55 -3.77
C PHE A 14 2.71 -38.38 -4.74
N ASN A 15 3.72 -38.06 -5.55
CA ASN A 15 3.67 -37.01 -6.59
C ASN A 15 2.74 -37.31 -7.77
N GLN A 16 2.11 -38.49 -7.81
CA GLN A 16 1.17 -38.91 -8.85
C GLN A 16 -0.22 -39.25 -8.26
N THR A 17 -0.49 -38.85 -7.01
CA THR A 17 -1.79 -39.07 -6.38
C THR A 17 -2.71 -37.88 -6.62
N GLU A 18 -4.01 -38.14 -6.78
CA GLU A 18 -5.05 -37.10 -6.85
C GLU A 18 -5.00 -36.18 -5.62
N ALA A 19 -4.70 -36.72 -4.44
CA ALA A 19 -4.55 -35.95 -3.22
C ALA A 19 -3.40 -34.93 -3.31
N LYS A 20 -2.25 -35.34 -3.87
CA LYS A 20 -1.10 -34.44 -4.06
C LYS A 20 -1.36 -33.40 -5.15
N LEU A 21 -2.00 -33.80 -6.25
CA LEU A 21 -2.43 -32.88 -7.31
C LEU A 21 -3.40 -31.82 -6.77
N ARG A 22 -4.39 -32.23 -5.97
CA ARG A 22 -5.35 -31.32 -5.33
C ARG A 22 -4.66 -30.34 -4.39
N LEU A 23 -3.72 -30.82 -3.57
CA LEU A 23 -2.92 -29.95 -2.69
C LEU A 23 -2.06 -28.94 -3.46
N ASP A 24 -1.51 -29.34 -4.61
CA ASP A 24 -0.70 -28.44 -5.44
C ASP A 24 -1.60 -27.40 -6.15
N MET A 25 -2.78 -27.78 -6.63
CA MET A 25 -3.79 -26.86 -7.17
C MET A 25 -4.34 -25.89 -6.11
N GLU A 26 -4.61 -26.37 -4.89
CA GLU A 26 -5.02 -25.54 -3.77
C GLU A 26 -3.93 -24.50 -3.45
N ARG A 27 -2.66 -24.89 -3.43
CA ARG A 27 -1.53 -23.97 -3.22
C ARG A 27 -1.39 -22.93 -4.32
N GLU A 28 -1.55 -23.34 -5.57
CA GLU A 28 -1.51 -22.44 -6.72
C GLU A 28 -2.64 -21.40 -6.63
N ASN A 29 -3.87 -21.85 -6.36
CA ASN A 29 -5.02 -20.95 -6.16
C ASN A 29 -4.78 -19.95 -5.02
N LEU A 30 -4.24 -20.40 -3.87
CA LEU A 30 -3.93 -19.53 -2.73
C LEU A 30 -2.87 -18.48 -3.07
N ASN A 31 -1.88 -18.84 -3.89
CA ASN A 31 -0.86 -17.89 -4.36
C ASN A 31 -1.48 -16.85 -5.31
N THR A 32 -2.37 -17.27 -6.21
CA THR A 32 -3.11 -16.39 -7.11
C THR A 32 -3.99 -15.41 -6.34
N THR A 33 -4.73 -15.87 -5.32
CA THR A 33 -5.54 -14.99 -4.44
C THR A 33 -4.69 -13.94 -3.75
N ARG A 34 -3.55 -14.32 -3.17
CA ARG A 34 -2.65 -13.38 -2.50
C ARG A 34 -2.11 -12.34 -3.49
N GLN A 35 -1.70 -12.78 -4.68
CA GLN A 35 -1.16 -11.87 -5.69
C GLN A 35 -2.22 -10.88 -6.16
N ALA A 36 -3.43 -11.35 -6.48
CA ALA A 36 -4.53 -10.48 -6.89
C ALA A 36 -4.85 -9.41 -5.82
N MET A 37 -4.91 -9.81 -4.54
CA MET A 37 -5.09 -8.86 -3.44
C MET A 37 -3.99 -7.79 -3.40
N TYR A 38 -2.73 -8.16 -3.63
CA TYR A 38 -1.64 -7.18 -3.62
C TYR A 38 -1.65 -6.27 -4.83
N GLU A 39 -1.98 -6.77 -6.02
CA GLU A 39 -2.10 -5.94 -7.20
C GLU A 39 -3.11 -4.80 -6.98
N LEU A 40 -4.25 -5.08 -6.32
CA LEU A 40 -5.22 -4.05 -5.93
C LEU A 40 -4.70 -3.09 -4.86
N LEU A 41 -4.02 -3.61 -3.85
CA LEU A 41 -3.55 -2.83 -2.69
C LEU A 41 -2.26 -2.05 -2.95
N LEU A 42 -1.56 -2.31 -4.07
CA LEU A 42 -0.39 -1.55 -4.50
C LEU A 42 -0.74 -0.10 -4.83
N ASN A 43 -1.91 0.13 -5.44
CA ASN A 43 -2.40 1.48 -5.72
C ASN A 43 -3.94 1.54 -5.59
N PRO A 44 -4.48 1.57 -4.36
CA PRO A 44 -5.92 1.54 -4.14
C PRO A 44 -6.57 2.92 -4.34
N TYR A 45 -5.80 3.94 -4.73
CA TYR A 45 -6.23 5.34 -4.73
C TYR A 45 -6.27 5.97 -6.11
N LEU A 46 -7.36 6.69 -6.38
CA LEU A 46 -7.39 7.79 -7.32
C LEU A 46 -6.70 9.00 -6.68
N ILE A 47 -5.71 9.54 -7.38
CA ILE A 47 -4.86 10.64 -6.91
C ILE A 47 -5.12 11.86 -7.78
N GLN A 48 -5.38 13.00 -7.15
CA GLN A 48 -5.45 14.29 -7.82
C GLN A 48 -4.48 15.27 -7.15
N ILE A 49 -3.57 15.84 -7.94
CA ILE A 49 -2.64 16.87 -7.48
C ILE A 49 -3.25 18.22 -7.86
N ASN A 50 -3.49 19.09 -6.87
CA ASN A 50 -3.96 20.45 -7.12
C ASN A 50 -2.80 21.33 -7.63
N GLU A 51 -3.13 22.44 -8.28
CA GLU A 51 -2.13 23.41 -8.73
C GLU A 51 -1.28 23.89 -7.54
N PRO A 52 0.06 23.72 -7.58
CA PRO A 52 0.92 24.15 -6.49
C PRO A 52 0.88 25.66 -6.30
N ASN A 53 0.83 26.10 -5.04
CA ASN A 53 0.92 27.51 -4.70
C ASN A 53 2.36 27.87 -4.34
N ILE A 54 2.96 28.82 -5.06
CA ILE A 54 4.32 29.31 -4.78
C ILE A 54 4.22 30.76 -4.32
N THR A 55 4.87 31.07 -3.19
CA THR A 55 4.93 32.45 -2.66
C THR A 55 6.35 32.83 -2.29
N THR A 56 6.70 34.11 -2.45
CA THR A 56 7.97 34.66 -1.97
C THR A 56 7.83 35.16 -0.54
N LEU A 57 8.90 35.04 0.25
CA LEU A 57 8.89 35.50 1.64
C LEU A 57 9.26 36.99 1.72
N PRO A 58 8.37 37.87 2.27
CA PRO A 58 8.56 39.33 2.23
C PRO A 58 9.88 39.81 2.85
N TYR A 59 10.35 39.12 3.90
CA TYR A 59 11.54 39.48 4.66
C TYR A 59 12.77 38.63 4.29
N ARG A 60 12.63 37.69 3.34
CA ARG A 60 13.69 36.80 2.86
C ARG A 60 13.55 36.63 1.35
N PRO A 61 13.91 37.65 0.54
CA PRO A 61 13.57 37.71 -0.89
C PRO A 61 14.20 36.61 -1.75
N HIS A 62 15.24 35.93 -1.24
CA HIS A 62 15.87 34.79 -1.92
C HIS A 62 15.24 33.44 -1.53
N ARG A 63 14.18 33.45 -0.72
CA ARG A 63 13.47 32.27 -0.24
C ARG A 63 11.98 32.40 -0.57
N GLY A 64 11.38 31.28 -0.93
CA GLY A 64 9.94 31.18 -1.13
C GLY A 64 9.43 29.87 -0.53
N THR A 65 8.10 29.75 -0.47
CA THR A 65 7.42 28.51 -0.11
C THR A 65 6.72 27.95 -1.33
N ILE A 66 6.72 26.62 -1.43
CA ILE A 66 5.81 25.88 -2.30
C ILE A 66 4.86 25.08 -1.40
N ARG A 67 3.58 25.15 -1.71
CA ARG A 67 2.53 24.38 -1.04
C ARG A 67 1.76 23.56 -2.06
N ILE A 68 1.68 22.26 -1.82
CA ILE A 68 1.06 21.27 -2.70
C ILE A 68 -0.04 20.57 -1.93
N GLU A 69 -1.20 20.44 -2.56
CA GLU A 69 -2.28 19.61 -2.03
C GLU A 69 -2.48 18.40 -2.93
N VAL A 70 -2.54 17.23 -2.31
CA VAL A 70 -2.82 15.97 -3.00
C VAL A 70 -4.08 15.36 -2.40
N SER A 71 -5.10 15.19 -3.23
CA SER A 71 -6.34 14.51 -2.86
C SER A 71 -6.22 13.02 -3.16
N TYR A 72 -6.61 12.22 -2.19
CA TYR A 72 -6.63 10.77 -2.24
C TYR A 72 -8.07 10.29 -2.04
N GLN A 73 -8.54 9.47 -2.96
CA GLN A 73 -9.84 8.81 -2.89
C GLN A 73 -9.65 7.34 -3.25
N LEU A 74 -10.36 6.42 -2.61
CA LEU A 74 -10.31 5.03 -3.05
C LEU A 74 -10.89 4.89 -4.46
N HIS A 75 -10.34 3.97 -5.25
CA HIS A 75 -10.97 3.57 -6.49
C HIS A 75 -12.43 3.14 -6.22
N PRO A 76 -13.41 3.59 -7.02
CA PRO A 76 -14.83 3.30 -6.77
C PRO A 76 -15.12 1.80 -6.81
N ASP A 77 -14.40 1.07 -7.66
CA ASP A 77 -14.60 -0.37 -7.89
C ASP A 77 -13.76 -1.24 -6.94
N LEU A 78 -12.84 -0.63 -6.16
CA LEU A 78 -11.90 -1.37 -5.30
C LEU A 78 -12.62 -2.31 -4.32
N LEU A 79 -13.73 -1.86 -3.73
CA LEU A 79 -14.45 -2.68 -2.78
C LEU A 79 -15.08 -3.92 -3.46
N GLU A 80 -15.66 -3.74 -4.64
CA GLU A 80 -16.24 -4.84 -5.43
C GLU A 80 -15.13 -5.85 -5.79
N GLU A 81 -14.01 -5.36 -6.32
CA GLU A 81 -12.85 -6.18 -6.68
C GLU A 81 -12.26 -6.93 -5.47
N LEU A 82 -12.20 -6.31 -4.29
CA LEU A 82 -11.76 -6.97 -3.07
C LEU A 82 -12.73 -8.06 -2.62
N THR A 83 -14.05 -7.83 -2.74
CA THR A 83 -15.09 -8.81 -2.40
C THR A 83 -15.19 -9.97 -3.38
N ASP A 84 -14.74 -9.78 -4.62
CA ASP A 84 -14.62 -10.84 -5.63
C ASP A 84 -13.45 -11.78 -5.34
N ILE A 85 -12.37 -11.27 -4.72
CA ILE A 85 -11.19 -12.07 -4.38
C ILE A 85 -11.34 -12.77 -3.03
N LEU A 86 -11.89 -12.08 -2.03
CA LEU A 86 -12.12 -12.61 -0.69
C LEU A 86 -13.57 -12.40 -0.26
N PRO A 87 -14.18 -13.33 0.48
CA PRO A 87 -15.60 -13.30 0.82
C PRO A 87 -15.91 -12.29 1.96
N PHE A 88 -15.54 -11.03 1.77
CA PHE A 88 -15.84 -9.95 2.69
C PHE A 88 -17.33 -9.67 2.71
N GLN A 89 -17.93 -9.77 3.90
CA GLN A 89 -19.32 -9.42 4.14
C GLN A 89 -19.41 -8.16 4.96
N GLN A 90 -20.23 -7.21 4.52
CA GLN A 90 -20.48 -5.99 5.28
C GLN A 90 -21.10 -6.36 6.64
N ILE A 91 -20.61 -5.71 7.69
CA ILE A 91 -21.20 -5.80 9.02
C ILE A 91 -21.75 -4.45 9.44
N ASP A 92 -22.96 -4.45 9.98
CA ASP A 92 -23.55 -3.28 10.60
C ASP A 92 -22.81 -3.00 11.91
N THR A 93 -21.94 -2.00 11.90
CA THR A 93 -21.33 -1.50 13.12
C THR A 93 -22.39 -0.74 13.93
N ARG A 94 -22.66 -1.20 15.14
CA ARG A 94 -23.63 -0.58 16.06
C ARG A 94 -23.17 0.75 16.65
N ASP A 95 -21.91 1.13 16.43
CA ASP A 95 -21.35 2.42 16.85
C ASP A 95 -21.49 3.44 15.73
N ASP A 96 -21.99 4.63 16.08
CA ASP A 96 -22.30 5.83 15.26
C ASP A 96 -21.09 6.45 14.52
N ASN A 97 -20.04 5.67 14.20
CA ASN A 97 -18.92 6.18 13.43
C ASN A 97 -19.18 6.01 11.93
N TYR A 98 -20.14 6.79 11.40
CA TYR A 98 -20.54 6.87 9.97
C TYR A 98 -19.37 7.13 8.99
N SER A 99 -18.17 7.35 9.51
CA SER A 99 -16.97 7.62 8.70
C SER A 99 -16.40 6.37 8.01
N TYR A 100 -16.75 5.17 8.47
CA TYR A 100 -16.19 3.91 7.94
C TYR A 100 -17.27 2.87 7.63
N LEU A 101 -17.13 2.20 6.48
CA LEU A 101 -17.75 0.91 6.23
C LEU A 101 -16.86 -0.20 6.77
N THR A 102 -17.46 -1.22 7.38
CA THR A 102 -16.72 -2.37 7.93
C THR A 102 -17.18 -3.65 7.27
N PHE A 103 -16.22 -4.47 6.86
CA PHE A 103 -16.42 -5.79 6.28
C PHE A 103 -15.62 -6.83 7.04
N GLN A 104 -16.08 -8.08 7.03
CA GLN A 104 -15.38 -9.21 7.65
C GLN A 104 -15.29 -10.41 6.70
N ALA A 105 -14.18 -11.12 6.77
CA ALA A 105 -14.01 -12.43 6.14
C ALA A 105 -13.42 -13.41 7.17
N ASN A 106 -13.88 -14.66 7.19
CA ASN A 106 -13.37 -15.65 8.16
C ASN A 106 -11.93 -16.03 7.81
N TYR A 107 -11.12 -16.30 8.83
CA TYR A 107 -9.74 -16.76 8.64
C TYR A 107 -9.63 -18.03 7.80
N SER A 108 -10.61 -18.95 7.89
CA SER A 108 -10.62 -20.19 7.11
C SER A 108 -10.61 -19.96 5.62
N ASP A 109 -11.08 -18.79 5.18
CA ASP A 109 -11.33 -18.47 3.78
C ASP A 109 -10.18 -17.65 3.17
N ILE A 110 -9.13 -17.37 3.95
CA ILE A 110 -8.02 -16.49 3.58
C ILE A 110 -6.70 -17.28 3.58
N PRO A 111 -5.85 -17.16 2.55
CA PRO A 111 -4.52 -17.79 2.55
C PRO A 111 -3.67 -17.40 3.77
N PHE A 112 -3.03 -18.37 4.44
CA PHE A 112 -2.22 -18.14 5.64
C PHE A 112 -1.15 -17.04 5.47
N GLN A 113 -0.46 -17.02 4.33
CA GLN A 113 0.55 -16.00 4.07
C GLN A 113 -0.07 -14.60 3.99
N LEU A 114 -1.25 -14.46 3.37
CA LEU A 114 -1.97 -13.20 3.32
C LEU A 114 -2.44 -12.76 4.71
N GLN A 115 -2.92 -13.69 5.54
CA GLN A 115 -3.26 -13.40 6.94
C GLN A 115 -2.05 -12.83 7.70
N ARG A 116 -0.88 -13.47 7.54
CA ARG A 116 0.36 -13.04 8.20
C ARG A 116 0.78 -11.65 7.72
N ASP A 117 0.73 -11.42 6.42
CA ASP A 117 1.11 -10.14 5.83
C ASP A 117 0.12 -9.02 6.26
N ILE A 118 -1.16 -9.33 6.44
CA ILE A 118 -2.16 -8.41 7.03
C ILE A 118 -1.84 -8.10 8.49
N GLN A 119 -1.54 -9.12 9.30
CA GLN A 119 -1.16 -8.96 10.71
C GLN A 119 0.08 -8.07 10.87
N LEU A 120 1.08 -8.26 10.01
CA LEU A 120 2.32 -7.49 10.03
C LEU A 120 2.19 -6.12 9.33
N GLY A 121 1.09 -5.87 8.63
CA GLY A 121 0.88 -4.64 7.86
C GLY A 121 1.69 -4.56 6.57
N HIS A 122 2.23 -5.67 6.07
CA HIS A 122 3.04 -5.73 4.84
C HIS A 122 2.27 -5.37 3.56
N TYR A 123 0.94 -5.42 3.59
CA TYR A 123 0.10 -4.97 2.48
C TYR A 123 0.05 -3.43 2.35
N ARG A 124 0.46 -2.70 3.39
CA ARG A 124 0.29 -1.25 3.46
C ARG A 124 1.22 -0.58 2.45
N THR A 125 0.65 0.37 1.73
CA THR A 125 1.40 1.28 0.89
C THR A 125 1.37 2.68 1.45
N ILE A 126 2.43 3.43 1.19
CA ILE A 126 2.66 4.79 1.69
C ILE A 126 2.87 5.72 0.51
N PRO A 127 2.23 6.91 0.49
CA PRO A 127 2.46 7.90 -0.53
C PRO A 127 3.86 8.52 -0.36
N VAL A 128 4.54 8.62 -1.50
CA VAL A 128 5.77 9.38 -1.67
C VAL A 128 5.51 10.46 -2.69
N VAL A 129 5.75 11.70 -2.29
CA VAL A 129 5.57 12.90 -3.12
C VAL A 129 6.94 13.46 -3.48
N GLU A 130 7.27 13.47 -4.75
CA GLU A 130 8.57 13.94 -5.26
C GLU A 130 8.37 15.24 -6.05
N LEU A 131 9.22 16.22 -5.78
CA LEU A 131 9.37 17.42 -6.62
C LEU A 131 10.55 17.19 -7.54
N THR A 132 10.37 17.40 -8.84
CA THR A 132 11.46 17.28 -9.81
C THR A 132 11.66 18.55 -10.61
N ASP A 133 12.89 18.74 -11.08
CA ASP A 133 13.21 19.79 -12.04
C ASP A 133 12.90 19.40 -13.49
N GLU A 134 13.15 20.31 -14.42
CA GLU A 134 12.95 20.11 -15.87
C GLU A 134 13.79 18.96 -16.45
N GLN A 135 14.88 18.57 -15.78
CA GLN A 135 15.70 17.43 -16.19
C GLN A 135 15.22 16.11 -15.56
N GLY A 136 14.13 16.15 -14.79
CA GLY A 136 13.56 15.02 -14.09
C GLY A 136 14.35 14.59 -12.85
N ARG A 137 15.29 15.41 -12.37
CA ARG A 137 16.05 15.14 -11.14
C ARG A 137 15.17 15.43 -9.93
N ILE A 138 15.22 14.56 -8.94
CA ILE A 138 14.48 14.75 -7.69
C ILE A 138 15.16 15.87 -6.90
N ILE A 139 14.40 16.94 -6.66
CA ILE A 139 14.78 18.09 -5.84
C ILE A 139 14.42 17.85 -4.38
N HIS A 140 13.25 17.28 -4.13
CA HIS A 140 12.80 16.95 -2.78
C HIS A 140 11.82 15.77 -2.78
N THR A 141 11.83 15.01 -1.70
CA THR A 141 10.93 13.88 -1.47
C THR A 141 10.22 14.05 -0.13
N PHE A 142 8.91 13.91 -0.12
CA PHE A 142 8.11 13.71 1.09
C PHE A 142 7.70 12.24 1.17
N ILE A 143 7.95 11.61 2.32
CA ILE A 143 7.38 10.30 2.66
C ILE A 143 6.38 10.54 3.78
N ASP A 144 5.11 10.23 3.55
CA ASP A 144 4.02 10.61 4.46
C ASP A 144 3.25 9.38 4.93
N GLY A 145 3.54 8.91 6.15
CA GLY A 145 3.02 7.63 6.62
C GLY A 145 3.11 7.42 8.12
N GLN A 146 1.95 7.24 8.77
CA GLN A 146 1.86 7.06 10.23
C GLN A 146 2.41 5.73 10.78
N TYR A 147 2.70 4.75 9.91
CA TYR A 147 3.10 3.39 10.29
C TYR A 147 4.55 3.07 9.93
N LEU A 148 5.33 4.07 9.55
CA LEU A 148 6.73 3.89 9.22
C LEU A 148 7.57 3.76 10.48
N ASP A 149 8.41 2.73 10.57
CA ASP A 149 9.57 2.76 11.44
C ASP A 149 10.61 3.73 10.87
N LEU A 150 10.64 4.96 11.39
CA LEU A 150 11.54 6.02 10.92
C LEU A 150 13.04 5.66 11.10
N ARG A 151 13.36 4.64 11.90
CA ARG A 151 14.74 4.17 12.10
C ARG A 151 15.26 3.36 10.93
N GLU A 152 14.36 2.81 10.11
CA GLU A 152 14.67 2.01 8.93
C GLU A 152 14.79 2.88 7.66
N ILE A 153 14.58 4.20 7.77
CA ILE A 153 14.68 5.15 6.65
C ILE A 153 16.01 5.91 6.73
N ASN A 154 16.89 5.79 5.73
CA ASN A 154 18.12 6.60 5.70
C ASN A 154 17.80 8.03 5.28
N GLN A 155 17.86 8.94 6.26
CA GLN A 155 17.60 10.35 6.02
C GLN A 155 18.77 11.00 5.28
N HIS A 156 18.44 11.80 4.26
CA HIS A 156 19.39 12.61 3.51
C HIS A 156 18.82 14.01 3.22
N ASP A 157 19.68 14.93 2.80
CA ASP A 157 19.25 16.26 2.37
C ASP A 157 18.25 16.13 1.20
N GLY A 158 17.14 16.87 1.27
CA GLY A 158 16.05 16.76 0.29
C GLY A 158 15.00 15.70 0.61
N LEU A 159 14.99 15.14 1.82
CA LEU A 159 13.93 14.25 2.31
C LEU A 159 13.16 14.89 3.47
N SER A 160 11.84 14.69 3.51
CA SER A 160 10.99 15.04 4.65
C SER A 160 10.07 13.88 5.00
N LEU A 161 10.07 13.51 6.27
CA LEU A 161 9.21 12.47 6.82
C LEU A 161 8.02 13.12 7.53
N LEU A 162 6.82 12.73 7.12
CA LEU A 162 5.54 13.22 7.63
C LEU A 162 4.70 12.04 8.14
N ASP A 163 3.72 12.31 9.01
CA ASP A 163 2.83 11.30 9.61
C ASP A 163 1.33 11.62 9.39
N HIS A 164 1.07 12.51 8.43
CA HIS A 164 -0.21 13.16 8.22
C HIS A 164 -1.17 12.25 7.45
N PHE A 165 -0.66 11.51 6.44
CA PHE A 165 -1.45 10.61 5.63
C PHE A 165 -2.08 9.51 6.48
N LYS A 166 -3.40 9.40 6.38
CA LYS A 166 -4.20 8.35 7.01
C LYS A 166 -4.80 7.48 5.90
N PRO A 167 -4.42 6.18 5.82
CA PRO A 167 -4.98 5.27 4.83
C PRO A 167 -6.51 5.24 4.90
N LEU A 168 -7.17 5.35 3.75
CA LEU A 168 -8.64 5.21 3.68
C LEU A 168 -9.08 3.75 3.75
N LEU A 169 -8.14 2.80 3.62
CA LEU A 169 -8.40 1.38 3.72
C LEU A 169 -7.46 0.79 4.77
N ILE A 170 -8.02 0.10 5.76
CA ILE A 170 -7.26 -0.55 6.81
C ILE A 170 -7.81 -1.95 7.00
N MET A 171 -6.95 -2.95 6.87
CA MET A 171 -7.23 -4.31 7.30
C MET A 171 -6.61 -4.57 8.68
N THR A 172 -7.38 -5.24 9.52
CA THR A 172 -6.96 -5.73 10.83
C THR A 172 -7.30 -7.21 10.95
N SER A 173 -6.54 -7.91 11.77
CA SER A 173 -6.66 -9.35 11.95
C SER A 173 -7.06 -9.63 13.40
N SER A 174 -8.15 -10.37 13.61
CA SER A 174 -8.56 -10.88 14.92
C SER A 174 -8.13 -12.35 15.09
N ARG A 175 -8.73 -13.13 16.01
CA ARG A 175 -8.45 -14.58 16.11
C ARG A 175 -9.25 -15.42 15.12
N SER A 176 -10.34 -14.88 14.60
CA SER A 176 -11.36 -15.61 13.82
C SER A 176 -11.65 -14.99 12.47
N ASP A 177 -11.41 -13.68 12.31
CA ASP A 177 -11.77 -12.91 11.13
C ASP A 177 -10.73 -11.84 10.78
N ILE A 178 -10.65 -11.51 9.49
CA ILE A 178 -10.01 -10.28 9.04
C ILE A 178 -11.11 -9.24 8.84
N GLN A 179 -10.89 -8.06 9.42
CA GLN A 179 -11.79 -6.92 9.30
C GLN A 179 -11.17 -5.88 8.37
N LEU A 180 -11.96 -5.45 7.40
CA LEU A 180 -11.63 -4.41 6.43
C LEU A 180 -12.45 -3.17 6.75
N TYR A 181 -11.76 -2.06 7.03
CA TYR A 181 -12.34 -0.75 7.26
C TYR A 181 -12.09 0.15 6.06
N ILE A 182 -13.16 0.75 5.53
CA ILE A 182 -13.13 1.64 4.37
C ILE A 182 -13.68 3.00 4.77
N LYS A 183 -12.84 4.03 4.71
CA LYS A 183 -13.23 5.41 4.92
C LYS A 183 -13.87 5.96 3.65
N GLN A 184 -15.08 6.49 3.76
CA GLN A 184 -15.83 6.98 2.60
C GLN A 184 -15.41 8.37 2.14
N ALA A 185 -14.91 9.21 3.06
CA ALA A 185 -14.49 10.55 2.74
C ALA A 185 -13.07 10.56 2.15
N PRO A 186 -12.80 11.35 1.09
CA PRO A 186 -11.46 11.54 0.57
C PRO A 186 -10.56 12.19 1.62
N TYR A 187 -9.25 12.01 1.45
CA TYR A 187 -8.23 12.65 2.28
C TYR A 187 -7.43 13.65 1.44
N VAL A 188 -7.10 14.81 1.99
CA VAL A 188 -6.23 15.80 1.34
C VAL A 188 -4.95 15.94 2.15
N GLY A 189 -3.84 15.49 1.58
CA GLY A 189 -2.50 15.71 2.12
C GLY A 189 -1.97 17.07 1.69
N VAL A 190 -1.30 17.76 2.61
CA VAL A 190 -0.70 19.08 2.37
C VAL A 190 0.80 18.98 2.57
N TYR A 191 1.57 19.32 1.55
CA TYR A 191 3.02 19.27 1.54
C TYR A 191 3.56 20.67 1.33
N GLU A 192 4.37 21.16 2.27
CA GLU A 192 4.92 22.51 2.23
C GLU A 192 6.42 22.49 2.46
N LEU A 193 7.14 23.30 1.69
CA LEU A 193 8.59 23.40 1.79
C LEU A 193 9.05 24.83 1.49
N GLU A 194 10.06 25.29 2.24
CA GLU A 194 10.75 26.54 1.98
C GLU A 194 12.06 26.28 1.23
N LEU A 195 12.17 26.84 0.03
CA LEU A 195 13.32 26.66 -0.87
C LEU A 195 13.92 28.00 -1.31
N PRO A 196 15.18 28.02 -1.77
CA PRO A 196 15.70 29.16 -2.52
C PRO A 196 14.85 29.43 -3.77
N VAL A 197 14.62 30.70 -4.09
CA VAL A 197 13.82 31.10 -5.28
C VAL A 197 14.38 30.49 -6.56
N SER A 198 15.70 30.43 -6.71
CA SER A 198 16.35 29.80 -7.86
C SER A 198 16.03 28.30 -8.03
N ILE A 199 15.72 27.61 -6.93
CA ILE A 199 15.29 26.21 -6.99
C ILE A 199 13.81 26.13 -7.32
N LEU A 200 12.98 27.00 -6.74
CA LEU A 200 11.55 27.09 -7.05
C LEU A 200 11.30 27.33 -8.55
N GLU A 201 12.10 28.21 -9.17
CA GLU A 201 12.05 28.50 -10.61
C GLU A 201 12.41 27.30 -11.48
N SER A 202 13.14 26.33 -10.95
CA SER A 202 13.55 25.12 -11.68
C SER A 202 12.58 23.95 -11.55
N LEU A 203 11.59 24.05 -10.65
CA LEU A 203 10.60 22.98 -10.44
C LEU A 203 9.73 22.80 -11.67
N ALA A 204 9.54 21.55 -12.08
CA ALA A 204 8.77 21.20 -13.28
C ALA A 204 7.60 20.26 -12.98
N GLU A 205 7.78 19.26 -12.10
CA GLU A 205 6.76 18.25 -11.85
C GLU A 205 6.60 17.92 -10.36
N VAL A 206 5.37 17.59 -9.99
CA VAL A 206 5.04 16.89 -8.75
C VAL A 206 4.65 15.46 -9.11
N ARG A 207 5.34 14.47 -8.54
CA ARG A 207 5.06 13.05 -8.74
C ARG A 207 4.56 12.45 -7.43
N VAL A 208 3.46 11.73 -7.49
CA VAL A 208 2.94 10.98 -6.34
C VAL A 208 2.93 9.51 -6.69
N ARG A 209 3.52 8.68 -5.83
CA ARG A 209 3.55 7.23 -5.99
C ARG A 209 3.32 6.54 -4.65
N PHE A 210 2.62 5.43 -4.68
CA PHE A 210 2.49 4.55 -3.53
C PHE A 210 3.56 3.47 -3.58
N TYR A 211 4.19 3.22 -2.45
CA TYR A 211 5.19 2.17 -2.28
C TYR A 211 4.80 1.25 -1.13
N PRO A 212 4.96 -0.08 -1.26
CA PRO A 212 4.95 -0.97 -0.12
C PRO A 212 5.94 -0.49 0.94
N ILE A 213 5.56 -0.60 2.22
CA ILE A 213 6.42 -0.17 3.32
C ILE A 213 7.81 -0.84 3.27
N LEU A 214 7.85 -2.14 2.93
CA LEU A 214 9.10 -2.88 2.87
C LEU A 214 10.03 -2.36 1.77
N ASP A 215 9.48 -2.04 0.60
CA ASP A 215 10.23 -1.47 -0.53
C ASP A 215 10.77 -0.07 -0.20
N LEU A 216 10.08 0.69 0.67
CA LEU A 216 10.57 1.99 1.12
C LEU A 216 11.84 1.87 1.95
N TYR A 217 11.93 0.90 2.86
CA TYR A 217 13.12 0.68 3.69
C TYR A 217 14.33 0.23 2.88
N GLU A 218 14.12 -0.45 1.77
CA GLU A 218 15.22 -0.81 0.86
C GLU A 218 15.70 0.39 0.02
N ARG A 219 14.80 1.34 -0.23
CA ARG A 219 15.04 2.46 -1.14
C ARG A 219 15.61 3.70 -0.46
N TYR A 220 15.15 4.00 0.74
CA TYR A 220 15.57 5.17 1.52
C TYR A 220 16.25 4.71 2.77
#